data_AF-A0A096LQU2-F1
#
_entry.id   AF-A0A096LQU2-F1
#
_cell.length_a   1.000
_cell.length_b   1.000
_cell.length_c   1.000
_cell.angle_alpha   90.00
_cell.angle_beta   90.00
_cell.angle_gamma   90.00
#
_symmetry.space_group_name_H-M   'P 1'
#
loop_
_entity.id
_entity.type
_entity.pdbx_description
1 polymer ?
#
loop_
_entity_poly.entity_id
_entity_poly.type
_entity_poly.pdbx_seq_one_letter_code
_entity_poly.pdbx_strand_id
1 'polypeptide(L)'
;MEFAARFREKTSGKSNENFVARGSPVPAVSQTTLWQQQPTVRDSGLLDQLTVDQIKYQESMFEVLTSESSYLRSLYVLTEHFMENRELTDTIIISDRKTLFSNILKVREVSERFLKDLEEHIFKEIVFPDICDILHYHAQHNFSTYIDYVRNQTYQEKTYSRLMKSNEQFAAVINRLQELPQCQRLPFISFLLLPFQRITRIKMLIENILKRTKEGTPEEQTASKALTSVSKIIDCCNRDVGKMRQMEELIEISKMLEFDKFRAIPIISETRFLEKKGELQEMSKSKTFVNMRAKFSPVYLFLFNDHLLITIKKGMWNHPSENKLITYTYHLSMLGWEISPVVFPSCCRHDISPVKTKKRRRRTRSDMQRWLAAFPSTTKEDVDEEVIYEDWGLVPCFMQYIAQQADELNLEPTEIVNVIRKTNEAPGWYEGVRLSDGQKGWFPDTNVIEITNEHVRRRNVKERYRVSQATMMVKCGKAR
;
A
#
# COMPACT_ATOMS: atom_id res chain seq x y z
N MET A 1 26.30 -26.27 21.08
CA MET A 1 27.16 -26.35 19.86
C MET A 1 26.71 -27.45 18.90
N GLU A 2 26.41 -28.67 19.35
CA GLU A 2 25.97 -29.77 18.48
C GLU A 2 24.60 -29.52 17.82
N PHE A 3 23.68 -28.86 18.51
CA PHE A 3 22.35 -28.47 17.99
C PHE A 3 22.45 -27.50 16.79
N ALA A 4 23.25 -26.43 16.92
CA ALA A 4 23.50 -25.48 15.84
C ALA A 4 24.21 -26.13 14.63
N ALA A 5 25.13 -27.08 14.88
CA ALA A 5 25.84 -27.79 13.82
C ALA A 5 24.92 -28.71 13.00
N ARG A 6 24.08 -29.51 13.66
CA ARG A 6 23.11 -30.42 12.99
C ARG A 6 22.03 -29.68 12.21
N PHE A 7 21.60 -28.50 12.67
CA PHE A 7 20.65 -27.67 11.92
C PHE A 7 21.32 -27.00 10.71
N ARG A 8 22.53 -26.44 10.88
CA ARG A 8 23.30 -25.85 9.77
C ARG A 8 23.69 -26.86 8.70
N GLU A 9 23.91 -28.13 9.02
CA GLU A 9 24.14 -29.17 7.99
C GLU A 9 22.89 -29.49 7.16
N LYS A 10 21.69 -29.31 7.72
CA LYS A 10 20.43 -29.48 6.96
C LYS A 10 20.03 -28.22 6.17
N THR A 11 20.44 -27.03 6.62
CA THR A 11 20.10 -25.76 5.95
C THR A 11 21.20 -25.25 5.01
N SER A 12 22.47 -25.57 5.27
CA SER A 12 23.60 -25.33 4.38
C SER A 12 24.06 -26.66 3.76
N GLY A 13 23.68 -26.88 2.50
CA GLY A 13 24.39 -27.85 1.68
C GLY A 13 25.80 -27.32 1.45
N LYS A 14 26.79 -27.80 2.21
CA LYS A 14 28.18 -27.40 2.03
C LYS A 14 28.74 -27.99 0.72
N SER A 15 29.05 -27.09 -0.20
CA SER A 15 29.93 -27.30 -1.34
C SER A 15 31.38 -27.39 -0.87
N ASN A 16 32.00 -28.57 -0.98
CA ASN A 16 33.45 -28.68 -0.99
C ASN A 16 33.96 -28.42 -2.41
N GLU A 17 35.03 -27.63 -2.51
CA GLU A 17 35.75 -27.32 -3.74
C GLU A 17 36.18 -28.59 -4.48
N ASN A 18 35.70 -28.76 -5.71
CA ASN A 18 36.46 -29.23 -6.87
C ASN A 18 35.59 -29.13 -8.13
N PHE A 19 36.04 -28.29 -9.07
CA PHE A 19 35.41 -28.04 -10.36
C PHE A 19 35.50 -29.29 -11.26
N VAL A 20 34.39 -30.04 -11.45
CA VAL A 20 34.09 -30.77 -12.71
C VAL A 20 32.57 -30.90 -12.87
N ALA A 21 32.08 -30.57 -14.06
CA ALA A 21 30.70 -30.66 -14.51
C ALA A 21 30.07 -32.06 -14.33
N ARG A 22 28.88 -32.10 -13.69
CA ARG A 22 27.77 -33.03 -13.99
C ARG A 22 26.54 -32.63 -13.17
N GLY A 23 25.39 -32.56 -13.83
CA GLY A 23 24.12 -32.23 -13.21
C GLY A 23 23.80 -33.18 -12.05
N SER A 24 23.36 -32.59 -10.93
CA SER A 24 22.75 -33.30 -9.81
C SER A 24 21.51 -32.56 -9.34
N PRO A 25 20.46 -33.29 -8.92
CA PRO A 25 19.15 -32.76 -8.63
C PRO A 25 19.15 -32.01 -7.30
N VAL A 26 18.66 -30.78 -7.32
CA VAL A 26 18.38 -30.01 -6.10
C VAL A 26 17.33 -30.78 -5.29
N PRO A 27 17.55 -31.05 -3.97
CA PRO A 27 16.57 -31.78 -3.17
C PRO A 27 15.26 -31.01 -3.09
N ALA A 28 14.15 -31.72 -3.28
CA ALA A 28 12.81 -31.19 -3.17
C ALA A 28 12.54 -30.59 -1.77
N VAL A 29 11.92 -29.41 -1.78
CA VAL A 29 11.14 -28.73 -0.73
C VAL A 29 11.35 -29.24 0.70
N SER A 30 12.11 -28.47 1.48
CA SER A 30 12.13 -28.54 2.94
C SER A 30 10.71 -28.29 3.48
N GLN A 31 9.99 -29.36 3.81
CA GLN A 31 8.84 -29.28 4.71
C GLN A 31 9.27 -28.46 5.93
N THR A 32 8.55 -27.39 6.25
CA THR A 32 8.72 -26.68 7.52
C THR A 32 8.47 -27.68 8.65
N THR A 33 9.55 -28.25 9.16
CA THR A 33 9.52 -29.16 10.29
C THR A 33 9.10 -28.36 11.51
N LEU A 34 8.04 -28.79 12.18
CA LEU A 34 7.62 -28.18 13.45
C LEU A 34 8.76 -28.24 14.45
N TRP A 35 8.79 -27.32 15.42
CA TRP A 35 9.81 -27.32 16.47
C TRP A 35 9.85 -28.67 17.20
N GLN A 36 8.69 -29.22 17.57
CA GLN A 36 8.57 -30.54 18.20
C GLN A 36 9.03 -31.71 17.33
N GLN A 37 9.12 -31.53 16.01
CA GLN A 37 9.59 -32.57 15.09
C GLN A 37 11.12 -32.56 14.93
N GLN A 38 11.83 -31.57 15.51
CA GLN A 38 13.29 -31.54 15.48
C GLN A 38 13.85 -32.76 16.22
N PRO A 39 14.84 -33.48 15.66
CA PRO A 39 15.42 -34.65 16.30
C PRO A 39 15.90 -34.37 17.73
N THR A 40 16.58 -33.25 17.94
CA THR A 40 17.06 -32.85 19.27
C THR A 40 15.95 -32.62 20.30
N VAL A 41 14.77 -32.16 19.87
CA VAL A 41 13.61 -31.99 20.74
C VAL A 41 12.97 -33.35 21.03
N ARG A 42 12.76 -34.18 20.01
CA ARG A 42 12.20 -35.54 20.15
C ARG A 42 13.06 -36.42 21.06
N ASP A 43 14.37 -36.38 20.89
CA ASP A 43 15.32 -37.24 21.61
C ASP A 43 15.53 -36.77 23.07
N SER A 44 15.09 -35.55 23.43
CA SER A 44 15.27 -34.98 24.76
C SER A 44 14.24 -35.42 25.81
N GLY A 45 13.12 -36.01 25.40
CA GLY A 45 12.00 -36.35 26.30
C GLY A 45 11.25 -35.13 26.89
N LEU A 46 11.57 -33.90 26.48
CA LEU A 46 10.96 -32.67 27.02
C LEU A 46 9.49 -32.48 26.62
N LEU A 47 9.05 -33.11 25.53
CA LEU A 47 7.67 -32.98 25.04
C LEU A 47 6.65 -33.53 26.04
N ASP A 48 7.02 -34.51 26.87
CA ASP A 48 6.16 -35.07 27.91
C ASP A 48 6.02 -34.15 29.14
N GLN A 49 6.92 -33.17 29.28
CA GLN A 49 6.97 -32.24 30.42
C GLN A 49 6.31 -30.89 30.10
N LEU A 50 6.17 -30.54 28.83
CA LEU A 50 5.62 -29.27 28.38
C LEU A 50 4.11 -29.35 28.17
N THR A 51 3.40 -28.27 28.49
CA THR A 51 1.99 -28.17 28.15
C THR A 51 1.81 -27.92 26.65
N VAL A 52 0.62 -28.26 26.14
CA VAL A 52 0.24 -28.01 24.74
C VAL A 52 0.40 -26.53 24.37
N ASP A 53 0.10 -25.61 25.29
CA ASP A 53 0.24 -24.18 25.05
C ASP A 53 1.70 -23.73 25.00
N GLN A 54 2.59 -24.34 25.80
CA GLN A 54 4.03 -24.08 25.74
C GLN A 54 4.64 -24.59 24.44
N ILE A 55 4.26 -25.80 23.99
CA ILE A 55 4.71 -26.35 22.70
C ILE A 55 4.26 -25.43 21.56
N LYS A 56 3.00 -25.02 21.57
CA LYS A 56 2.46 -24.05 20.61
C LYS A 56 3.21 -22.72 20.66
N TYR A 57 3.55 -22.20 21.84
CA TYR A 57 4.31 -20.97 21.95
C TYR A 57 5.71 -21.09 21.31
N GLN A 58 6.43 -22.18 21.59
CA GLN A 58 7.71 -22.49 20.96
C GLN A 58 7.59 -22.65 19.44
N GLU A 59 6.55 -23.32 18.95
CA GLU A 59 6.29 -23.45 17.52
C GLU A 59 6.08 -22.10 16.83
N SER A 60 5.33 -21.18 17.44
CA SER A 60 5.10 -19.84 16.86
C SER A 60 6.40 -19.06 16.70
N MET A 61 7.30 -19.13 17.69
CA MET A 61 8.60 -18.46 17.61
C MET A 61 9.53 -19.16 16.60
N PHE A 62 9.52 -20.49 16.56
CA PHE A 62 10.29 -21.26 15.57
C PHE A 62 9.80 -21.06 14.13
N GLU A 63 8.51 -20.78 13.93
CA GLU A 63 7.95 -20.38 12.63
C GLU A 63 8.61 -19.08 12.12
N VAL A 64 8.97 -18.14 13.00
CA VAL A 64 9.67 -16.90 12.61
C VAL A 64 11.02 -17.24 11.98
N LEU A 65 11.83 -18.06 12.66
CA LEU A 65 13.15 -18.49 12.19
C LEU A 65 13.06 -19.26 10.86
N THR A 66 12.23 -20.30 10.82
CA THR A 66 12.14 -21.17 9.63
C THR A 66 11.58 -20.43 8.41
N SER A 67 10.61 -19.53 8.63
CA SER A 67 10.09 -18.68 7.56
C SER A 67 11.10 -17.61 7.12
N GLU A 68 11.95 -17.07 8.00
CA GLU A 68 13.01 -16.12 7.63
C GLU A 68 14.07 -16.82 6.77
N SER A 69 14.48 -18.03 7.14
CA SER A 69 15.40 -18.84 6.33
C SER A 69 14.86 -19.12 4.92
N SER A 70 13.57 -19.45 4.83
CA SER A 70 12.89 -19.70 3.54
C SER A 70 12.76 -18.42 2.70
N TYR A 71 12.48 -17.29 3.36
CA TYR A 71 12.43 -15.99 2.71
C TYR A 71 13.81 -15.59 2.16
N LEU A 72 14.86 -15.75 2.96
CA LEU A 72 16.22 -15.41 2.55
C LEU A 72 16.69 -16.27 1.36
N ARG A 73 16.35 -17.57 1.34
CA ARG A 73 16.58 -18.43 0.16
C ARG A 73 15.92 -17.86 -1.09
N SER A 74 14.71 -17.33 -0.98
CA SER A 74 13.99 -16.71 -2.09
C SER A 74 14.63 -15.38 -2.53
N LEU A 75 15.16 -14.59 -1.58
CA LEU A 75 15.95 -13.40 -1.88
C LEU A 75 17.26 -13.74 -2.61
N TYR A 76 17.91 -14.86 -2.27
CA TYR A 76 19.08 -15.34 -3.00
C TYR A 76 18.74 -15.70 -4.44
N VAL A 77 17.58 -16.32 -4.71
CA VAL A 77 17.12 -16.52 -6.09
C VAL A 77 16.96 -15.16 -6.82
N LEU A 78 16.33 -14.16 -6.19
CA LEU A 78 16.19 -12.85 -6.83
C LEU A 78 17.55 -12.17 -7.12
N THR A 79 18.51 -12.31 -6.21
CA THR A 79 19.79 -11.60 -6.29
C THR A 79 20.83 -12.35 -7.12
N GLU A 80 21.04 -13.64 -6.89
CA GLU A 80 22.07 -14.43 -7.57
C GLU A 80 21.60 -14.98 -8.92
N HIS A 81 20.36 -15.49 -9.00
CA HIS A 81 19.85 -16.13 -10.22
C HIS A 81 19.34 -15.11 -11.25
N PHE A 82 18.74 -14.01 -10.81
CA PHE A 82 18.25 -12.96 -11.70
C PHE A 82 19.17 -11.74 -11.75
N MET A 83 19.38 -11.03 -10.64
CA MET A 83 20.12 -9.76 -10.66
C MET A 83 21.58 -9.95 -11.12
N GLU A 84 22.29 -10.97 -10.68
CA GLU A 84 23.69 -11.23 -11.05
C GLU A 84 23.86 -12.01 -12.37
N ASN A 85 22.77 -12.38 -13.04
CA ASN A 85 22.84 -13.06 -14.33
C ASN A 85 23.43 -12.14 -15.40
N ARG A 86 24.51 -12.57 -16.05
CA ARG A 86 25.23 -11.77 -17.06
C ARG A 86 24.36 -11.48 -18.28
N GLU A 87 23.70 -12.49 -18.83
CA GLU A 87 22.84 -12.32 -20.00
C GLU A 87 21.71 -11.31 -19.72
N LEU A 88 21.07 -11.41 -18.55
CA LEU A 88 20.03 -10.45 -18.18
C LEU A 88 20.60 -9.02 -18.02
N THR A 89 21.79 -8.92 -17.43
CA THR A 89 22.48 -7.63 -17.22
C THR A 89 22.78 -6.94 -18.55
N ASP A 90 23.21 -7.69 -19.56
CA ASP A 90 23.56 -7.14 -20.87
C ASP A 90 22.34 -6.67 -21.67
N THR A 91 21.13 -7.14 -21.34
CA THR A 91 19.89 -6.76 -22.04
C THR A 91 19.28 -5.43 -21.57
N ILE A 92 19.69 -4.87 -20.43
CA ILE A 92 19.05 -3.69 -19.82
C ILE A 92 20.05 -2.58 -19.49
N ILE A 93 19.58 -1.33 -19.59
CA ILE A 93 20.37 -0.16 -19.20
C ILE A 93 20.48 -0.03 -17.67
N ILE A 94 21.51 0.68 -17.22
CA ILE A 94 21.83 0.84 -15.78
C ILE A 94 20.65 1.45 -15.00
N SER A 95 19.93 2.42 -15.59
CA SER A 95 18.77 3.04 -14.91
C SER A 95 17.64 2.03 -14.70
N ASP A 96 17.31 1.24 -15.73
CA ASP A 96 16.25 0.23 -15.66
C ASP A 96 16.62 -0.87 -14.67
N ARG A 97 17.89 -1.29 -14.63
CA ARG A 97 18.40 -2.23 -13.63
C ARG A 97 18.25 -1.68 -12.20
N LYS A 98 18.64 -0.43 -11.99
CA LYS A 98 18.49 0.24 -10.67
C LYS A 98 17.03 0.35 -10.26
N THR A 99 16.14 0.71 -11.18
CA THR A 99 14.71 0.77 -10.90
C THR A 99 14.14 -0.61 -10.60
N LEU A 100 14.48 -1.64 -11.40
CA LEU A 100 13.91 -2.99 -11.31
C LEU A 100 14.31 -3.72 -10.01
N PHE A 101 15.56 -3.58 -9.56
CA PHE A 101 16.04 -4.26 -8.36
C PHE A 101 16.09 -3.36 -7.11
N SER A 102 15.91 -2.05 -7.25
CA SER A 102 15.86 -1.08 -6.15
C SER A 102 17.02 -1.30 -5.16
N ASN A 103 16.77 -1.26 -3.85
CA ASN A 103 17.70 -1.55 -2.77
C ASN A 103 17.61 -3.02 -2.28
N ILE A 104 17.29 -4.00 -3.13
CA ILE A 104 17.09 -5.41 -2.73
C ILE A 104 18.28 -6.01 -1.97
N LEU A 105 19.51 -5.64 -2.34
CA LEU A 105 20.72 -6.13 -1.67
C LEU A 105 20.75 -5.70 -0.20
N LYS A 106 20.26 -4.50 0.11
CA LYS A 106 20.15 -4.01 1.50
C LYS A 106 19.08 -4.77 2.27
N VAL A 107 17.95 -5.11 1.62
CA VAL A 107 16.91 -5.94 2.20
C VAL A 107 17.46 -7.34 2.54
N ARG A 108 18.22 -7.93 1.62
CA ARG A 108 18.91 -9.23 1.84
C ARG A 108 19.85 -9.17 3.03
N GLU A 109 20.72 -8.16 3.08
CA GLU A 109 21.67 -7.97 4.19
C GLU A 109 20.98 -7.80 5.55
N VAL A 110 19.84 -7.10 5.59
CA VAL A 110 19.03 -6.96 6.82
C VAL A 110 18.41 -8.30 7.23
N SER A 111 17.89 -9.06 6.27
CA SER A 111 17.33 -10.40 6.49
C SER A 111 18.39 -11.40 6.99
N GLU A 112 19.60 -11.37 6.42
CA GLU A 112 20.75 -12.17 6.86
C GLU A 112 21.11 -11.90 8.33
N ARG A 113 21.20 -10.62 8.71
CA ARG A 113 21.47 -10.24 10.12
C ARG A 113 20.37 -10.69 11.05
N PHE A 114 19.11 -10.46 10.67
CA PHE A 114 17.97 -10.86 11.48
C PHE A 114 17.93 -12.38 11.70
N LEU A 115 18.14 -13.16 10.63
CA LEU A 115 18.23 -14.61 10.73
C LEU A 115 19.37 -15.04 11.65
N LYS A 116 20.56 -14.44 11.50
CA LYS A 116 21.72 -14.75 12.34
C LYS A 116 21.42 -14.53 13.83
N ASP A 117 20.83 -13.39 14.19
CA ASP A 117 20.51 -13.08 15.60
C ASP A 117 19.45 -14.05 16.16
N LEU A 118 18.46 -14.44 15.34
CA LEU A 118 17.49 -15.47 15.71
C LEU A 118 18.16 -16.83 15.94
N GLU A 119 19.05 -17.27 15.03
CA GLU A 119 19.78 -18.53 15.18
C GLU A 119 20.64 -18.55 16.44
N GLU A 120 21.37 -17.45 16.70
CA GLU A 120 22.24 -17.32 17.87
C GLU A 120 21.45 -17.38 19.18
N HIS A 121 20.19 -16.94 19.20
CA HIS A 121 19.33 -17.02 20.37
C HIS A 121 18.63 -18.37 20.51
N ILE A 122 18.00 -18.86 19.44
CA ILE A 122 17.21 -20.10 19.44
C ILE A 122 18.08 -21.34 19.67
N PHE A 123 19.32 -21.36 19.18
CA PHE A 123 20.19 -22.53 19.29
C PHE A 123 21.03 -22.59 20.57
N LYS A 124 20.81 -21.67 21.53
CA LYS A 124 21.44 -21.74 22.87
C LYS A 124 20.87 -22.88 23.72
N GLU A 125 19.55 -23.03 23.71
CA GLU A 125 18.81 -23.98 24.54
C GLU A 125 17.76 -24.72 23.70
N ILE A 126 17.33 -25.92 24.13
CA ILE A 126 16.33 -26.70 23.38
C ILE A 126 14.95 -26.01 23.43
N VAL A 127 14.57 -25.55 24.62
CA VAL A 127 13.43 -24.65 24.86
C VAL A 127 14.02 -23.27 25.03
N PHE A 128 13.79 -22.38 24.06
CA PHE A 128 14.44 -21.07 24.03
C PHE A 128 13.52 -19.96 24.57
N PRO A 129 14.09 -18.88 25.14
CA PRO A 129 13.32 -17.73 25.60
C PRO A 129 12.58 -16.98 24.47
N ASP A 130 11.71 -16.03 24.84
CA ASP A 130 11.06 -15.12 23.89
C ASP A 130 12.06 -14.47 22.92
N ILE A 131 11.59 -14.20 21.70
CA ILE A 131 12.37 -13.60 20.60
C ILE A 131 11.86 -12.20 20.22
N CYS A 132 10.84 -11.69 20.92
CA CYS A 132 10.19 -10.43 20.55
C CYS A 132 11.06 -9.21 20.82
N ASP A 133 12.07 -9.31 21.68
CA ASP A 133 13.12 -8.30 21.85
C ASP A 133 13.99 -8.15 20.59
N ILE A 134 14.41 -9.27 19.98
CA ILE A 134 15.13 -9.31 18.70
C ILE A 134 14.27 -8.70 17.60
N LEU A 135 13.00 -9.12 17.49
CA LEU A 135 12.05 -8.56 16.53
C LEU A 135 11.86 -7.05 16.72
N HIS A 136 11.72 -6.59 17.97
CA HIS A 136 11.59 -5.17 18.27
C HIS A 136 12.83 -4.37 17.88
N TYR A 137 14.03 -4.90 18.18
CA TYR A 137 15.30 -4.28 17.81
C TYR A 137 15.43 -4.12 16.30
N HIS A 138 15.22 -5.19 15.53
CA HIS A 138 15.31 -5.17 14.06
C HIS A 138 14.24 -4.27 13.44
N ALA A 139 13.03 -4.27 13.99
CA ALA A 139 11.96 -3.37 13.56
C ALA A 139 12.33 -1.89 13.72
N GLN A 140 13.08 -1.53 14.78
CA GLN A 140 13.47 -0.14 15.02
C GLN A 140 14.69 0.31 14.18
N HIS A 141 15.64 -0.57 13.94
CA HIS A 141 16.96 -0.17 13.43
C HIS A 141 17.22 -0.62 11.98
N ASN A 142 16.59 -1.70 11.52
CA ASN A 142 16.97 -2.36 10.28
C ASN A 142 15.84 -2.42 9.25
N PHE A 143 14.60 -2.66 9.71
CA PHE A 143 13.45 -2.88 8.84
C PHE A 143 12.92 -1.61 8.13
N SER A 144 13.46 -0.42 8.44
CA SER A 144 13.19 0.79 7.64
C SER A 144 13.58 0.62 6.16
N THR A 145 14.56 -0.24 5.87
CA THR A 145 14.98 -0.60 4.49
C THR A 145 13.82 -1.11 3.63
N TYR A 146 12.82 -1.78 4.22
CA TYR A 146 11.64 -2.25 3.51
C TYR A 146 10.80 -1.10 2.96
N ILE A 147 10.77 0.06 3.63
CA ILE A 147 10.03 1.24 3.18
C ILE A 147 10.60 1.74 1.86
N ASP A 148 11.92 1.86 1.77
CA ASP A 148 12.63 2.31 0.57
C ASP A 148 12.39 1.36 -0.61
N TYR A 149 12.36 0.04 -0.35
CA TYR A 149 12.10 -0.94 -1.39
C TYR A 149 10.64 -0.86 -1.87
N VAL A 150 9.68 -0.94 -0.94
CA VAL A 150 8.25 -1.01 -1.24
C VAL A 150 7.76 0.27 -1.91
N ARG A 151 8.30 1.44 -1.56
CA ARG A 151 8.00 2.72 -2.23
C ARG A 151 8.22 2.64 -3.75
N ASN A 152 9.21 1.86 -4.19
CA ASN A 152 9.60 1.75 -5.60
C ASN A 152 8.85 0.63 -6.36
N GLN A 153 8.01 -0.17 -5.69
CA GLN A 153 7.34 -1.35 -6.24
C GLN A 153 6.56 -1.06 -7.53
N THR A 154 5.78 0.03 -7.55
CA THR A 154 5.01 0.44 -8.74
C THR A 154 5.92 0.72 -9.95
N TYR A 155 7.08 1.33 -9.72
CA TYR A 155 8.05 1.61 -10.78
C TYR A 155 8.75 0.34 -11.26
N GLN A 156 9.03 -0.61 -10.36
CA GLN A 156 9.55 -1.94 -10.70
C GLN A 156 8.58 -2.67 -11.64
N GLU A 157 7.30 -2.72 -11.30
CA GLU A 157 6.25 -3.36 -12.08
C GLU A 157 6.06 -2.72 -13.46
N LYS A 158 6.03 -1.38 -13.53
CA LYS A 158 5.96 -0.64 -14.81
C LYS A 158 7.19 -0.89 -15.68
N THR A 159 8.38 -0.86 -15.07
CA THR A 159 9.65 -1.10 -15.77
C THR A 159 9.71 -2.52 -16.31
N TYR A 160 9.38 -3.52 -15.49
CA TYR A 160 9.27 -4.90 -15.90
C TYR A 160 8.28 -5.07 -17.07
N SER A 161 7.06 -4.53 -16.92
CA SER A 161 6.00 -4.63 -17.94
C SER A 161 6.40 -3.96 -19.25
N ARG A 162 7.09 -2.81 -19.19
CA ARG A 162 7.63 -2.13 -20.37
C ARG A 162 8.70 -2.99 -21.03
N LEU A 163 9.69 -3.47 -20.28
CA LEU A 163 10.80 -4.27 -20.80
C LEU A 163 10.32 -5.57 -21.43
N MET A 164 9.38 -6.28 -20.82
CA MET A 164 8.77 -7.49 -21.38
C MET A 164 8.07 -7.26 -22.73
N LYS A 165 7.58 -6.04 -22.99
CA LYS A 165 6.90 -5.67 -24.24
C LYS A 165 7.83 -5.08 -25.29
N SER A 166 8.79 -4.25 -24.87
CA SER A 166 9.62 -3.46 -25.78
C SER A 166 10.99 -4.10 -26.07
N ASN A 167 11.44 -5.06 -25.26
CA ASN A 167 12.77 -5.66 -25.36
C ASN A 167 12.65 -7.19 -25.42
N GLU A 168 12.69 -7.73 -26.64
CA GLU A 168 12.55 -9.16 -26.91
C GLU A 168 13.67 -10.00 -26.27
N GLN A 169 14.91 -9.48 -26.24
CA GLN A 169 16.03 -10.20 -25.63
C GLN A 169 15.85 -10.33 -24.12
N PHE A 170 15.46 -9.25 -23.44
CA PHE A 170 15.13 -9.28 -22.02
C PHE A 170 14.00 -10.28 -21.73
N ALA A 171 12.93 -10.24 -22.52
CA ALA A 171 11.79 -11.15 -22.36
C ALA A 171 12.20 -12.61 -22.54
N ALA A 172 13.01 -12.93 -23.56
CA ALA A 172 13.51 -14.27 -23.79
C ALA A 172 14.37 -14.80 -22.63
N VAL A 173 15.28 -13.96 -22.10
CA VAL A 173 16.12 -14.35 -20.96
C VAL A 173 15.28 -14.57 -19.70
N ILE A 174 14.35 -13.66 -19.37
CA ILE A 174 13.46 -13.84 -18.21
C ILE A 174 12.63 -15.12 -18.32
N ASN A 175 12.01 -15.37 -19.48
CA ASN A 175 11.20 -16.56 -19.71
C ASN A 175 12.01 -17.85 -19.53
N ARG A 176 13.25 -17.87 -20.02
CA ARG A 176 14.16 -19.01 -19.81
C ARG A 176 14.56 -19.16 -18.35
N LEU A 177 14.90 -18.07 -17.66
CA LEU A 177 15.38 -18.11 -16.27
C LEU A 177 14.30 -18.57 -15.30
N GLN A 178 13.04 -18.16 -15.49
CA GLN A 178 11.93 -18.55 -14.59
C GLN A 178 11.45 -20.00 -14.75
N GLU A 179 11.78 -20.65 -15.87
CA GLU A 179 11.53 -22.09 -16.09
C GLU A 179 12.52 -22.99 -15.35
N LEU A 180 13.64 -22.43 -14.88
CA LEU A 180 14.68 -23.21 -14.21
C LEU A 180 14.23 -23.66 -12.80
N PRO A 181 14.68 -24.83 -12.32
CA PRO A 181 14.22 -25.42 -11.06
C PRO A 181 14.37 -24.52 -9.82
N GLN A 182 15.36 -23.61 -9.84
CA GLN A 182 15.63 -22.64 -8.78
C GLN A 182 14.40 -21.77 -8.48
N CYS A 183 13.59 -21.46 -9.50
CA CYS A 183 12.42 -20.62 -9.38
C CYS A 183 11.17 -21.37 -8.89
N GLN A 184 11.20 -22.72 -8.86
CA GLN A 184 10.08 -23.56 -8.41
C GLN A 184 8.74 -23.20 -9.08
N ARG A 185 8.79 -22.84 -10.38
CA ARG A 185 7.64 -22.36 -11.19
C ARG A 185 7.03 -21.03 -10.72
N LEU A 186 7.70 -20.28 -9.85
CA LEU A 186 7.30 -18.92 -9.52
C LEU A 186 7.79 -17.97 -10.63
N PRO A 187 6.92 -17.08 -11.13
CA PRO A 187 7.33 -16.09 -12.13
C PRO A 187 8.23 -15.02 -11.49
N PHE A 188 9.06 -14.38 -12.31
CA PHE A 188 10.00 -13.35 -11.84
C PHE A 188 9.34 -12.24 -11.01
N ILE A 189 8.15 -11.78 -11.42
CA ILE A 189 7.41 -10.71 -10.71
C ILE A 189 7.05 -11.09 -9.27
N SER A 190 6.84 -12.39 -8.98
CA SER A 190 6.57 -12.85 -7.61
C SER A 190 7.77 -12.68 -6.69
N PHE A 191 9.00 -12.81 -7.23
CA PHE A 191 10.20 -12.55 -6.46
C PHE A 191 10.35 -11.07 -6.10
N LEU A 192 9.96 -10.15 -7.01
CA LEU A 192 10.01 -8.71 -6.73
C LEU A 192 9.08 -8.30 -5.59
N LEU A 193 7.98 -9.01 -5.37
CA LEU A 193 6.98 -8.75 -4.31
C LEU A 193 7.41 -9.25 -2.92
N LEU A 194 8.46 -10.07 -2.83
CA LEU A 194 8.87 -10.74 -1.59
C LEU A 194 9.04 -9.78 -0.40
N PRO A 195 9.71 -8.60 -0.52
CA PRO A 195 9.91 -7.72 0.63
C PRO A 195 8.61 -7.15 1.22
N PHE A 196 7.63 -6.80 0.36
CA PHE A 196 6.31 -6.34 0.81
C PHE A 196 5.54 -7.46 1.54
N GLN A 197 5.56 -8.66 0.98
CA GLN A 197 4.94 -9.83 1.59
C GLN A 197 5.60 -10.20 2.91
N ARG A 198 6.92 -10.03 3.03
CA ARG A 198 7.65 -10.40 4.25
C ARG A 198 7.31 -9.50 5.41
N ILE A 199 7.33 -8.17 5.24
CA ILE A 199 7.08 -7.25 6.36
C ILE A 199 5.65 -7.42 6.90
N THR A 200 4.68 -7.71 6.04
CA THR A 200 3.29 -8.04 6.45
C THR A 200 3.20 -9.41 7.13
N ARG A 201 3.93 -10.43 6.64
CA ARG A 201 4.03 -11.74 7.29
C ARG A 201 4.63 -11.65 8.70
N ILE A 202 5.67 -10.85 8.89
CA ILE A 202 6.30 -10.63 10.21
C ILE A 202 5.28 -10.09 11.21
N LYS A 203 4.43 -9.13 10.82
CA LYS A 203 3.33 -8.64 11.68
C LYS A 203 2.43 -9.79 12.15
N MET A 204 1.96 -10.63 11.22
CA MET A 204 1.09 -11.76 11.55
C MET A 204 1.77 -12.79 12.46
N LEU A 205 3.07 -13.04 12.26
CA LEU A 205 3.84 -13.94 13.11
C LEU A 205 3.95 -13.40 14.54
N ILE A 206 4.20 -12.10 14.71
CA ILE A 206 4.20 -11.45 16.03
C ILE A 206 2.81 -11.53 16.67
N GLU A 207 1.74 -11.28 15.93
CA GLU A 207 0.36 -11.43 16.42
C GLU A 207 0.09 -12.87 16.90
N ASN A 208 0.61 -13.87 16.21
CA ASN A 208 0.49 -15.28 16.60
C ASN A 208 1.28 -15.60 17.89
N ILE A 209 2.43 -14.97 18.11
CA ILE A 209 3.18 -15.07 19.37
C ILE A 209 2.40 -14.39 20.49
N LEU A 210 1.95 -13.15 20.29
CA LEU A 210 1.19 -12.36 21.28
C LEU A 210 -0.11 -13.05 21.72
N LYS A 211 -0.82 -13.70 20.80
CA LYS A 211 -2.04 -14.49 21.13
C LYS A 211 -1.76 -15.63 22.11
N ARG A 212 -0.51 -16.07 22.23
CA ARG A 212 -0.07 -17.19 23.06
C ARG A 212 0.71 -16.75 24.31
N THR A 213 0.96 -15.44 24.48
CA THR A 213 1.50 -14.89 25.74
C THR A 213 0.39 -14.69 26.77
N LYS A 214 0.71 -14.85 28.06
CA LYS A 214 -0.22 -14.60 29.16
C LYS A 214 -0.31 -13.09 29.47
N GLU A 215 -1.47 -12.64 29.93
CA GLU A 215 -1.71 -11.23 30.23
C GLU A 215 -0.87 -10.75 31.42
N GLY A 216 -0.33 -9.54 31.33
CA GLY A 216 0.49 -8.91 32.37
C GLY A 216 1.94 -9.39 32.42
N THR A 217 2.35 -10.24 31.48
CA THR A 217 3.71 -10.79 31.45
C THR A 217 4.71 -9.88 30.72
N PRO A 218 6.02 -9.96 31.02
CA PRO A 218 7.05 -9.27 30.25
C PRO A 218 7.01 -9.63 28.76
N GLU A 219 6.71 -10.87 28.42
CA GLU A 219 6.62 -11.38 27.04
C GLU A 219 5.47 -10.73 26.26
N GLU A 220 4.33 -10.49 26.90
CA GLU A 220 3.23 -9.73 26.28
C GLU A 220 3.67 -8.30 25.95
N GLN A 221 4.43 -7.66 26.85
CA GLN A 221 4.92 -6.30 26.65
C GLN A 221 5.96 -6.22 25.54
N THR A 222 6.90 -7.16 25.46
CA THR A 222 7.91 -7.21 24.38
C THR A 222 7.24 -7.49 23.04
N ALA A 223 6.32 -8.45 22.97
CA ALA A 223 5.56 -8.76 21.77
C ALA A 223 4.69 -7.57 21.30
N SER A 224 4.00 -6.88 22.21
CA SER A 224 3.22 -5.68 21.88
C SER A 224 4.09 -4.52 21.36
N LYS A 225 5.28 -4.32 21.95
CA LYS A 225 6.27 -3.35 21.47
C LYS A 225 6.78 -3.70 20.08
N ALA A 226 7.11 -4.96 19.82
CA ALA A 226 7.52 -5.44 18.50
C ALA A 226 6.43 -5.22 17.46
N LEU A 227 5.19 -5.61 17.78
CA LEU A 227 4.02 -5.46 16.91
C LEU A 227 3.77 -3.99 16.55
N THR A 228 3.88 -3.10 17.54
CA THR A 228 3.75 -1.65 17.34
C THR A 228 4.81 -1.12 16.38
N SER A 229 6.07 -1.52 16.55
CA SER A 229 7.18 -1.08 15.68
C SER A 229 6.98 -1.56 14.24
N VAL A 230 6.66 -2.84 14.02
CA VAL A 230 6.43 -3.38 12.67
C VAL A 230 5.19 -2.77 12.01
N SER A 231 4.11 -2.55 12.76
CA SER A 231 2.91 -1.90 12.24
C SER A 231 3.22 -0.48 11.73
N LYS A 232 4.03 0.29 12.47
CA LYS A 232 4.47 1.61 12.02
C LYS A 232 5.25 1.56 10.71
N ILE A 233 6.07 0.53 10.49
CA ILE A 233 6.82 0.37 9.23
C ILE A 233 5.84 0.13 8.07
N ILE A 234 4.86 -0.76 8.26
CA ILE A 234 3.82 -1.03 7.26
C ILE A 234 3.02 0.24 6.94
N ASP A 235 2.62 1.00 7.97
CA ASP A 235 1.92 2.28 7.80
C ASP A 235 2.78 3.28 7.00
N CYS A 236 4.10 3.31 7.26
CA CYS A 236 5.05 4.12 6.49
C CYS A 236 5.16 3.67 5.04
N CYS A 237 5.26 2.36 4.77
CA CYS A 237 5.25 1.82 3.41
C CYS A 237 4.01 2.29 2.65
N ASN A 238 2.82 2.09 3.23
CA ASN A 238 1.54 2.44 2.60
C ASN A 238 1.44 3.94 2.30
N ARG A 239 1.81 4.78 3.28
CA ARG A 239 1.81 6.23 3.12
C ARG A 239 2.78 6.67 2.01
N ASP A 240 3.97 6.11 1.97
CA ASP A 240 5.01 6.53 1.02
C ASP A 240 4.70 6.06 -0.41
N VAL A 241 4.13 4.86 -0.57
CA VAL A 241 3.56 4.40 -1.85
C VAL A 241 2.43 5.32 -2.31
N GLY A 242 1.54 5.73 -1.39
CA GLY A 242 0.47 6.70 -1.66
C GLY A 242 1.01 8.04 -2.16
N LYS A 243 2.02 8.60 -1.48
CA LYS A 243 2.70 9.84 -1.90
C LYS A 243 3.35 9.72 -3.27
N MET A 244 3.98 8.59 -3.58
CA MET A 244 4.56 8.36 -4.91
C MET A 244 3.48 8.31 -5.99
N ARG A 245 2.36 7.63 -5.76
CA ARG A 245 1.23 7.62 -6.70
C ARG A 245 0.67 9.03 -6.93
N GLN A 246 0.53 9.83 -5.87
CA GLN A 246 0.11 11.23 -5.99
C GLN A 246 1.10 12.05 -6.83
N MET A 247 2.40 11.89 -6.59
CA MET A 247 3.46 12.56 -7.35
C MET A 247 3.43 12.19 -8.85
N GLU A 248 3.26 10.90 -9.17
CA GLU A 248 3.10 10.45 -10.56
C GLU A 248 1.88 11.10 -11.22
N GLU A 249 0.75 11.19 -10.52
CA GLU A 249 -0.45 11.85 -11.04
C GLU A 249 -0.21 13.33 -11.33
N LEU A 250 0.51 14.05 -10.45
CA LEU A 250 0.89 15.45 -10.69
C LEU A 250 1.80 15.59 -11.92
N ILE A 251 2.74 14.67 -12.12
CA ILE A 251 3.64 14.67 -13.29
C ILE A 251 2.85 14.46 -14.58
N GLU A 252 1.92 13.50 -14.60
CA GLU A 252 1.08 13.24 -15.77
C GLU A 252 0.17 14.43 -16.09
N ILE A 253 -0.44 15.03 -15.07
CA ILE A 253 -1.24 16.26 -15.25
C ILE A 253 -0.34 17.38 -15.79
N SER A 254 0.86 17.58 -15.23
CA SER A 254 1.79 18.61 -15.69
C SER A 254 2.19 18.45 -17.16
N LYS A 255 2.29 17.21 -17.67
CA LYS A 255 2.56 16.94 -19.10
C LYS A 255 1.36 17.27 -20.00
N MET A 256 0.15 17.13 -19.49
CA MET A 256 -1.08 17.41 -20.24
C MET A 256 -1.39 18.91 -20.37
N LEU A 257 -0.89 19.73 -19.45
CA LEU A 257 -1.23 21.15 -19.36
C LEU A 257 -0.30 22.00 -20.22
N GLU A 258 -0.89 22.83 -21.08
CA GLU A 258 -0.22 23.96 -21.72
C GLU A 258 -0.74 25.26 -21.09
N PHE A 259 0.17 26.13 -20.63
CA PHE A 259 -0.18 27.43 -20.08
C PHE A 259 -0.17 28.49 -21.20
N ASP A 260 -1.32 29.11 -21.47
CA ASP A 260 -1.44 30.23 -22.42
C ASP A 260 -1.10 31.55 -21.71
N LYS A 261 -0.20 32.36 -22.29
CA LYS A 261 0.25 33.75 -21.97
C LYS A 261 0.39 34.22 -20.50
N PHE A 262 0.01 33.42 -19.51
CA PHE A 262 0.02 33.68 -18.08
C PHE A 262 1.09 32.82 -17.41
N ARG A 263 1.54 33.28 -16.24
CA ARG A 263 2.57 32.65 -15.40
C ARG A 263 2.24 31.17 -15.16
N ALA A 264 3.14 30.29 -15.61
CA ALA A 264 3.02 28.85 -15.34
C ALA A 264 2.97 28.62 -13.82
N ILE A 265 2.01 27.81 -13.37
CA ILE A 265 1.94 27.38 -11.97
C ILE A 265 2.75 26.08 -11.89
N PRO A 266 3.72 25.98 -10.97
CA PRO A 266 4.40 24.72 -10.74
C PRO A 266 3.40 23.73 -10.16
N ILE A 267 2.92 22.78 -10.95
CA ILE A 267 1.93 21.78 -10.52
C ILE A 267 2.56 20.79 -9.54
N ILE A 268 3.79 20.39 -9.82
CA ILE A 268 4.58 19.46 -9.04
C ILE A 268 5.03 20.14 -7.74
N SER A 269 4.56 19.63 -6.61
CA SER A 269 4.91 20.09 -5.26
C SER A 269 4.83 18.90 -4.30
N GLU A 270 5.65 18.90 -3.24
CA GLU A 270 5.65 17.84 -2.23
C GLU A 270 4.38 17.82 -1.36
N THR A 271 3.70 18.96 -1.24
CA THR A 271 2.51 19.13 -0.38
C THR A 271 1.20 19.12 -1.16
N ARG A 272 1.27 19.08 -2.49
CA ARG A 272 0.09 19.10 -3.34
C ARG A 272 -0.37 17.68 -3.65
N PHE A 273 -1.68 17.47 -3.65
CA PHE A 273 -2.27 16.25 -4.17
C PHE A 273 -3.60 16.57 -4.85
N LEU A 274 -3.99 15.71 -5.80
CA LEU A 274 -5.25 15.86 -6.51
C LEU A 274 -6.39 15.31 -5.63
N GLU A 275 -7.38 16.15 -5.37
CA GLU A 275 -8.62 15.76 -4.69
C GLU A 275 -9.62 15.19 -5.70
N LYS A 276 -9.78 15.86 -6.85
CA LYS A 276 -10.73 15.43 -7.89
C LYS A 276 -10.42 16.02 -9.26
N LYS A 277 -10.77 15.31 -10.33
CA LYS A 277 -10.73 15.83 -11.71
C LYS A 277 -11.95 15.41 -12.52
N GLY A 278 -12.33 16.19 -13.54
CA GLY A 278 -13.44 15.82 -14.41
C GLY A 278 -13.95 16.93 -15.34
N GLU A 279 -14.75 16.53 -16.32
CA GLU A 279 -15.35 17.44 -17.30
C GLU A 279 -16.66 18.04 -16.76
N LEU A 280 -16.78 19.36 -16.82
CA LEU A 280 -17.98 20.13 -16.51
C LEU A 280 -18.40 21.02 -17.68
N GLN A 281 -19.63 21.54 -17.64
CA GLN A 281 -20.07 22.57 -18.58
C GLN A 281 -20.16 23.93 -17.88
N GLU A 282 -19.41 24.91 -18.36
CA GLU A 282 -19.47 26.30 -17.91
C GLU A 282 -20.57 27.07 -18.65
N MET A 283 -21.52 27.65 -17.91
CA MET A 283 -22.59 28.50 -18.43
C MET A 283 -22.14 29.97 -18.38
N SER A 284 -22.04 30.59 -19.56
CA SER A 284 -21.84 32.03 -19.70
C SER A 284 -23.14 32.71 -20.15
N LYS A 285 -23.44 33.88 -19.56
CA LYS A 285 -24.52 34.75 -20.04
C LYS A 285 -23.97 35.59 -21.20
N SER A 286 -24.48 35.38 -22.41
CA SER A 286 -24.10 36.20 -23.57
C SER A 286 -24.72 37.59 -23.44
N LYS A 287 -23.90 38.65 -23.54
CA LYS A 287 -24.39 40.03 -23.67
C LYS A 287 -24.66 40.31 -25.15
N THR A 288 -25.77 39.82 -25.67
CA THR A 288 -26.27 40.24 -26.98
C THR A 288 -27.72 40.67 -26.78
N PHE A 289 -28.03 41.91 -27.15
CA PHE A 289 -29.20 42.69 -26.73
C PHE A 289 -30.59 42.16 -27.18
N VAL A 290 -30.71 40.93 -27.70
CA VAL A 290 -31.98 40.45 -28.28
C VAL A 290 -32.38 39.03 -27.86
N ASN A 291 -31.52 38.22 -27.20
CA ASN A 291 -31.96 36.93 -26.66
C ASN A 291 -31.02 36.41 -25.57
N MET A 292 -31.49 36.30 -24.32
CA MET A 292 -30.77 35.63 -23.22
C MET A 292 -30.75 34.11 -23.43
N ARG A 293 -29.91 33.61 -24.34
CA ARG A 293 -29.56 32.19 -24.40
C ARG A 293 -28.30 31.93 -23.59
N ALA A 294 -28.38 30.95 -22.70
CA ALA A 294 -27.25 30.43 -21.96
C ALA A 294 -26.28 29.71 -22.90
N LYS A 295 -25.01 30.12 -22.93
CA LYS A 295 -23.98 29.40 -23.68
C LYS A 295 -23.26 28.45 -22.74
N PHE A 296 -23.24 27.17 -23.08
CA PHE A 296 -22.51 26.13 -22.35
C PHE A 296 -21.22 25.80 -23.09
N SER A 297 -20.08 25.93 -22.41
CA SER A 297 -18.76 25.53 -22.92
C SER A 297 -18.19 24.40 -22.08
N PRO A 298 -17.70 23.31 -22.70
CA PRO A 298 -17.04 22.25 -21.95
C PRO A 298 -15.74 22.77 -21.33
N VAL A 299 -15.53 22.44 -20.06
CA VAL A 299 -14.32 22.73 -19.29
C VAL A 299 -13.90 21.47 -18.55
N TYR A 300 -12.61 21.31 -18.29
CA TYR A 300 -12.08 20.20 -17.50
C TYR A 300 -11.41 20.75 -16.24
N LEU A 301 -11.81 20.24 -15.08
CA LEU A 301 -11.33 20.72 -13.78
C LEU A 301 -10.30 19.79 -13.19
N PHE A 302 -9.29 20.37 -12.55
CA PHE A 302 -8.40 19.70 -11.61
C PHE A 302 -8.49 20.43 -10.28
N LEU A 303 -9.06 19.78 -9.28
CA LEU A 303 -9.10 20.24 -7.90
C LEU A 303 -7.95 19.58 -7.14
N PHE A 304 -7.01 20.40 -6.71
CA PHE A 304 -5.98 20.05 -5.74
C PHE A 304 -6.38 20.53 -4.36
N ASN A 305 -5.70 20.02 -3.33
CA ASN A 305 -5.90 20.44 -1.95
C ASN A 305 -5.69 21.96 -1.72
N ASP A 306 -4.88 22.62 -2.54
CA ASP A 306 -4.54 24.04 -2.41
C ASP A 306 -4.97 24.90 -3.63
N HIS A 307 -5.27 24.30 -4.78
CA HIS A 307 -5.56 25.00 -6.05
C HIS A 307 -6.73 24.37 -6.80
N LEU A 308 -7.53 25.19 -7.50
CA LEU A 308 -8.48 24.71 -8.51
C LEU A 308 -8.04 25.20 -9.90
N LEU A 309 -7.72 24.28 -10.81
CA LEU A 309 -7.47 24.59 -12.21
C LEU A 309 -8.71 24.34 -13.07
N ILE A 310 -8.97 25.30 -13.95
CA ILE A 310 -10.01 25.22 -14.98
C ILE A 310 -9.30 25.22 -16.33
N THR A 311 -9.52 24.16 -17.10
CA THR A 311 -8.87 23.95 -18.39
C THR A 311 -9.90 23.81 -19.49
N ILE A 312 -9.51 24.12 -20.72
CA ILE A 312 -10.32 23.91 -21.91
C ILE A 312 -9.52 23.01 -22.84
N LYS A 313 -10.17 22.00 -23.42
CA LYS A 313 -9.52 21.13 -24.39
C LYS A 313 -9.13 21.94 -25.62
N LYS A 314 -7.85 21.88 -26.00
CA LYS A 314 -7.37 22.52 -27.25
C LYS A 314 -8.03 21.79 -28.42
N GLY A 315 -8.83 22.51 -29.20
CA GLY A 315 -9.45 21.96 -30.41
C GLY A 315 -8.40 21.58 -31.45
N MET A 316 -8.58 20.42 -32.07
CA MET A 316 -7.77 19.90 -33.18
C MET A 316 -7.67 20.92 -34.31
N TRP A 317 -6.56 21.64 -34.40
CA TRP A 317 -6.20 22.33 -35.64
C TRP A 317 -4.77 22.07 -36.12
N ASN A 318 -3.86 21.42 -35.35
CA ASN A 318 -2.52 21.14 -35.87
C ASN A 318 -1.89 19.77 -35.58
N HIS A 319 -2.33 18.94 -34.62
CA HIS A 319 -1.79 17.57 -34.46
C HIS A 319 -2.84 16.61 -33.87
N PRO A 320 -3.23 15.49 -34.55
CA PRO A 320 -4.30 14.60 -34.08
C PRO A 320 -3.95 13.69 -32.88
N SER A 321 -2.70 13.66 -32.43
CA SER A 321 -2.19 12.63 -31.51
C SER A 321 -1.97 13.08 -30.07
N GLU A 322 -2.09 14.37 -29.74
CA GLU A 322 -1.78 14.87 -28.39
C GLU A 322 -3.02 15.46 -27.70
N ASN A 323 -3.50 14.78 -26.67
CA ASN A 323 -4.68 15.13 -25.86
C ASN A 323 -4.36 16.31 -24.89
N LYS A 324 -3.84 17.42 -25.41
CA LYS A 324 -3.38 18.58 -24.64
C LYS A 324 -4.52 19.48 -24.19
N LEU A 325 -4.43 19.96 -22.95
CA LEU A 325 -5.39 20.87 -22.32
C LEU A 325 -4.75 22.26 -22.19
N ILE A 326 -5.43 23.30 -22.68
CA ILE A 326 -5.02 24.68 -22.44
C ILE A 326 -5.60 25.14 -21.11
N THR A 327 -4.73 25.70 -20.26
CA THR A 327 -5.13 26.23 -18.95
C THR A 327 -5.42 27.72 -19.05
N TYR A 328 -6.62 28.12 -18.64
CA TYR A 328 -6.93 29.53 -18.34
C TYR A 328 -6.94 29.69 -16.82
N THR A 329 -5.82 30.17 -16.28
CA THR A 329 -5.64 30.23 -14.83
C THR A 329 -6.50 31.33 -14.22
N TYR A 330 -7.58 30.94 -13.55
CA TYR A 330 -8.11 31.70 -12.41
C TYR A 330 -7.52 31.06 -11.16
N HIS A 331 -6.54 31.72 -10.54
CA HIS A 331 -6.02 31.30 -9.25
C HIS A 331 -7.04 31.68 -8.17
N LEU A 332 -7.67 30.69 -7.54
CA LEU A 332 -8.42 30.90 -6.30
C LEU A 332 -7.69 30.17 -5.17
N SER A 333 -7.02 30.92 -4.30
CA SER A 333 -6.56 30.43 -3.01
C SER A 333 -7.78 30.08 -2.15
N MET A 334 -7.80 28.90 -1.54
CA MET A 334 -8.93 28.29 -0.83
C MET A 334 -9.38 28.99 0.48
N LEU A 335 -8.89 30.20 0.78
CA LEU A 335 -9.32 30.96 1.95
C LEU A 335 -10.63 31.71 1.66
N GLY A 336 -11.73 31.29 2.30
CA GLY A 336 -12.96 32.09 2.43
C GLY A 336 -14.09 31.83 1.42
N TRP A 337 -14.46 30.57 1.18
CA TRP A 337 -15.61 30.26 0.30
C TRP A 337 -16.89 30.10 1.12
N GLU A 338 -18.03 30.60 0.64
CA GLU A 338 -19.36 30.02 0.94
C GLU A 338 -19.66 29.03 -0.20
N ILE A 339 -20.42 27.94 -0.02
CA ILE A 339 -20.77 27.00 -1.11
C ILE A 339 -22.29 26.79 -1.12
N SER A 340 -22.98 27.08 -2.23
CA SER A 340 -24.42 26.80 -2.39
C SER A 340 -24.65 25.65 -3.38
N PRO A 341 -25.60 24.72 -3.12
CA PRO A 341 -25.77 23.48 -3.90
C PRO A 341 -26.18 23.67 -5.37
N VAL A 342 -26.49 24.90 -5.80
CA VAL A 342 -26.85 25.23 -7.20
C VAL A 342 -25.94 26.32 -7.79
N VAL A 343 -25.07 26.93 -6.98
CA VAL A 343 -24.28 28.12 -7.34
C VAL A 343 -22.97 28.10 -6.55
N PHE A 344 -21.82 28.09 -7.23
CA PHE A 344 -20.56 28.48 -6.57
C PHE A 344 -20.65 29.97 -6.18
N PRO A 345 -20.58 30.33 -4.88
CA PRO A 345 -20.71 31.70 -4.38
C PRO A 345 -19.46 32.58 -4.55
N SER A 346 -19.71 33.85 -4.24
CA SER A 346 -18.98 35.08 -4.47
C SER A 346 -17.57 35.18 -3.88
N CYS A 347 -16.66 35.82 -4.62
CA CYS A 347 -15.54 36.57 -4.03
C CYS A 347 -16.05 37.91 -3.45
N CYS A 348 -15.71 38.17 -2.18
CA CYS A 348 -15.77 39.48 -1.52
C CYS A 348 -14.51 39.58 -0.65
N ARG A 349 -13.69 40.62 -0.60
CA ARG A 349 -13.62 41.96 -1.20
C ARG A 349 -12.12 42.29 -1.33
N HIS A 350 -11.72 42.99 -2.38
CA HIS A 350 -11.03 44.28 -2.35
C HIS A 350 -10.98 44.79 -3.79
N ASP A 351 -11.88 45.73 -4.04
CA ASP A 351 -11.92 46.77 -5.07
C ASP A 351 -11.75 46.48 -6.58
N ILE A 352 -12.77 46.99 -7.29
CA ILE A 352 -12.87 47.35 -8.72
C ILE A 352 -13.18 46.21 -9.70
N SER A 353 -14.49 45.93 -9.87
CA SER A 353 -15.22 45.71 -11.16
C SER A 353 -16.37 44.69 -11.01
N PRO A 354 -17.48 44.80 -11.78
CA PRO A 354 -18.67 43.96 -11.60
C PRO A 354 -18.39 42.51 -12.07
N VAL A 355 -18.21 41.60 -11.10
CA VAL A 355 -17.86 40.20 -11.34
C VAL A 355 -19.06 39.40 -11.86
N LYS A 356 -18.88 38.69 -12.98
CA LYS A 356 -19.88 37.87 -13.68
C LYS A 356 -20.13 36.56 -12.92
N THR A 357 -21.37 36.31 -12.51
CA THR A 357 -21.82 34.99 -12.01
C THR A 357 -21.89 33.97 -13.17
N LYS A 358 -21.07 32.92 -13.12
CA LYS A 358 -21.12 31.79 -14.07
C LYS A 358 -21.68 30.54 -13.36
N LYS A 359 -22.68 29.89 -13.96
CA LYS A 359 -23.28 28.64 -13.44
C LYS A 359 -22.61 27.44 -14.12
N ARG A 360 -22.55 26.26 -13.50
CA ARG A 360 -22.00 25.04 -14.15
C ARG A 360 -22.93 23.85 -13.98
N ARG A 361 -23.14 23.04 -15.05
CA ARG A 361 -24.06 21.88 -15.06
C ARG A 361 -23.26 20.56 -15.06
N ARG A 362 -23.73 19.54 -14.31
CA ARG A 362 -23.08 18.24 -14.06
C ARG A 362 -23.84 17.06 -14.70
N ARG A 363 -23.19 15.90 -14.88
CA ARG A 363 -23.73 14.71 -15.58
C ARG A 363 -24.68 13.85 -14.71
N THR A 364 -24.43 13.67 -13.41
CA THR A 364 -25.31 12.94 -12.46
C THR A 364 -25.37 13.64 -11.09
N ARG A 365 -26.39 13.32 -10.26
CA ARG A 365 -26.56 13.87 -8.90
C ARG A 365 -25.57 13.26 -7.90
N SER A 366 -25.21 11.98 -8.05
CA SER A 366 -24.07 11.36 -7.36
C SER A 366 -22.73 12.05 -7.63
N ASP A 367 -22.41 12.38 -8.89
CA ASP A 367 -21.19 13.13 -9.24
C ASP A 367 -21.23 14.54 -8.65
N MET A 368 -22.41 15.16 -8.57
CA MET A 368 -22.59 16.44 -7.89
C MET A 368 -22.25 16.35 -6.40
N GLN A 369 -22.75 15.35 -5.69
CA GLN A 369 -22.47 15.16 -4.26
C GLN A 369 -20.98 14.88 -4.00
N ARG A 370 -20.35 14.04 -4.82
CA ARG A 370 -18.91 13.76 -4.71
C ARG A 370 -18.04 15.00 -4.96
N TRP A 371 -18.40 15.83 -5.94
CA TRP A 371 -17.72 17.12 -6.16
C TRP A 371 -17.93 18.10 -5.01
N LEU A 372 -19.13 18.18 -4.41
CA LEU A 372 -19.39 19.06 -3.26
C LEU A 372 -18.60 18.60 -2.03
N ALA A 373 -18.54 17.30 -1.80
CA ALA A 373 -17.79 16.68 -0.73
C ALA A 373 -16.27 16.84 -0.83
N ALA A 374 -15.74 17.13 -2.02
CA ALA A 374 -14.31 17.32 -2.24
C ALA A 374 -13.82 18.74 -1.86
N PHE A 375 -14.73 19.71 -1.70
CA PHE A 375 -14.37 21.04 -1.20
C PHE A 375 -14.43 21.08 0.33
N PRO A 376 -13.53 21.80 1.03
CA PRO A 376 -13.63 22.00 2.46
C PRO A 376 -14.95 22.73 2.79
N SER A 377 -15.84 22.08 3.52
CA SER A 377 -17.10 22.68 3.97
C SER A 377 -16.82 23.81 4.96
N THR A 378 -17.22 25.04 4.64
CA THR A 378 -17.14 26.20 5.55
C THR A 378 -18.37 26.38 6.43
N THR A 379 -19.40 25.55 6.28
CA THR A 379 -20.62 25.67 7.08
C THR A 379 -20.91 24.35 7.77
N LYS A 380 -20.66 24.33 9.08
CA LYS A 380 -21.22 23.33 10.02
C LYS A 380 -22.70 23.62 10.34
N GLU A 381 -23.32 24.55 9.65
CA GLU A 381 -24.68 25.00 9.90
C GLU A 381 -25.43 24.93 8.55
N ASP A 382 -26.59 24.28 8.55
CA ASP A 382 -27.55 24.13 7.44
C ASP A 382 -27.28 23.06 6.36
N VAL A 383 -27.00 21.82 6.80
CA VAL A 383 -27.46 20.64 6.04
C VAL A 383 -28.37 19.84 6.96
N ASP A 384 -29.68 19.91 6.69
CA ASP A 384 -30.70 19.05 7.29
C ASP A 384 -30.23 17.58 7.27
N GLU A 385 -30.09 17.01 8.47
CA GLU A 385 -30.11 15.58 8.77
C GLU A 385 -29.26 14.63 7.90
N GLU A 386 -27.98 14.93 7.65
CA GLU A 386 -27.03 13.82 7.49
C GLU A 386 -26.69 13.27 8.87
N VAL A 387 -27.49 12.30 9.34
CA VAL A 387 -27.23 11.62 10.59
C VAL A 387 -25.96 10.79 10.47
N ILE A 388 -24.86 11.36 10.95
CA ILE A 388 -23.59 10.67 11.16
C ILE A 388 -23.80 9.68 12.32
N TYR A 389 -24.18 8.45 12.01
CA TYR A 389 -24.12 7.36 13.00
C TYR A 389 -22.69 6.82 13.04
N GLU A 390 -22.06 6.86 14.21
CA GLU A 390 -20.70 6.33 14.48
C GLU A 390 -20.56 4.80 14.30
N ASP A 391 -21.61 4.10 13.85
CA ASP A 391 -21.73 2.64 13.99
C ASP A 391 -22.14 1.89 12.71
N TRP A 392 -21.99 2.52 11.54
CA TRP A 392 -22.24 1.87 10.25
C TRP A 392 -21.23 0.72 10.03
N GLY A 393 -21.80 -0.47 9.83
CA GLY A 393 -21.10 -1.75 9.91
C GLY A 393 -19.95 -1.91 8.91
N LEU A 394 -18.99 -2.73 9.32
CA LEU A 394 -17.90 -3.22 8.48
C LEU A 394 -18.48 -3.97 7.28
N VAL A 395 -18.04 -3.60 6.08
CA VAL A 395 -18.45 -4.26 4.83
C VAL A 395 -17.24 -4.98 4.20
N PRO A 396 -17.28 -6.31 4.04
CA PRO A 396 -16.31 -7.03 3.24
C PRO A 396 -16.55 -6.74 1.75
N CYS A 397 -15.46 -6.46 1.05
CA CYS A 397 -15.42 -6.47 -0.38
C CYS A 397 -15.48 -7.93 -0.88
N PHE A 398 -16.40 -8.20 -1.79
CA PHE A 398 -16.52 -9.49 -2.45
C PHE A 398 -16.09 -9.45 -3.91
N MET A 399 -16.02 -8.26 -4.51
CA MET A 399 -15.66 -8.05 -5.90
C MET A 399 -14.66 -6.91 -6.04
N GLN A 400 -13.55 -7.19 -6.74
CA GLN A 400 -12.48 -6.21 -6.96
C GLN A 400 -13.02 -4.91 -7.59
N TYR A 401 -12.55 -3.78 -7.10
CA TYR A 401 -12.80 -2.45 -7.65
C TYR A 401 -11.50 -1.70 -7.88
N ILE A 402 -11.29 -1.19 -9.09
CA ILE A 402 -10.14 -0.35 -9.42
C ILE A 402 -10.61 1.09 -9.52
N ALA A 403 -10.12 1.93 -8.63
CA ALA A 403 -10.42 3.35 -8.56
C ALA A 403 -10.14 4.04 -9.89
N GLN A 404 -11.15 4.73 -10.42
CA GLN A 404 -11.06 5.47 -11.68
C GLN A 404 -10.76 6.97 -11.43
N GLN A 405 -11.09 7.46 -10.24
CA GLN A 405 -10.87 8.84 -9.81
C GLN A 405 -10.06 8.89 -8.52
N ALA A 406 -9.41 10.03 -8.25
CA ALA A 406 -8.56 10.21 -7.08
C ALA A 406 -9.32 10.14 -5.75
N ASP A 407 -10.62 10.47 -5.75
CA ASP A 407 -11.50 10.35 -4.60
C ASP A 407 -12.02 8.92 -4.36
N GLU A 408 -11.68 7.97 -5.23
CA GLU A 408 -12.16 6.59 -5.17
C GLU A 408 -11.15 5.65 -4.49
N LEU A 409 -11.67 4.67 -3.75
CA LEU A 409 -10.93 3.67 -3.00
C LEU A 409 -10.86 2.38 -3.82
N ASN A 410 -9.65 1.88 -4.12
CA ASN A 410 -9.49 0.53 -4.69
C ASN A 410 -10.08 -0.50 -3.70
N LEU A 411 -10.51 -1.66 -4.17
CA LEU A 411 -10.92 -2.75 -3.29
C LEU A 411 -10.46 -4.08 -3.86
N GLU A 412 -9.89 -4.93 -3.02
CA GLU A 412 -9.60 -6.32 -3.33
C GLU A 412 -10.60 -7.26 -2.62
N PRO A 413 -10.94 -8.42 -3.21
CA PRO A 413 -11.77 -9.41 -2.54
C PRO A 413 -11.18 -9.75 -1.17
N THR A 414 -12.05 -9.86 -0.14
CA THR A 414 -11.72 -10.08 1.29
C THR A 414 -11.27 -8.86 2.10
N GLU A 415 -11.04 -7.70 1.48
CA GLU A 415 -10.77 -6.47 2.22
C GLU A 415 -12.02 -5.97 2.97
N ILE A 416 -11.83 -5.42 4.17
CA ILE A 416 -12.94 -4.92 4.99
C ILE A 416 -12.86 -3.39 5.06
N VAL A 417 -13.99 -2.73 4.83
CA VAL A 417 -14.11 -1.27 4.87
C VAL A 417 -15.10 -0.84 5.95
N ASN A 418 -14.72 0.17 6.73
CA ASN A 418 -15.62 0.84 7.64
C ASN A 418 -16.39 1.93 6.89
N VAL A 419 -17.70 1.80 6.75
CA VAL A 419 -18.52 2.77 6.00
C VAL A 419 -18.74 4.03 6.85
N ILE A 420 -18.48 5.19 6.25
CA ILE A 420 -18.66 6.52 6.86
C ILE A 420 -19.91 7.19 6.31
N ARG A 421 -20.15 7.13 4.99
CA ARG A 421 -21.32 7.74 4.35
C ARG A 421 -21.81 6.94 3.15
N LYS A 422 -23.07 7.14 2.76
CA LYS A 422 -23.70 6.53 1.59
C LYS A 422 -24.42 7.59 0.76
N THR A 423 -24.39 7.48 -0.56
CA THR A 423 -25.23 8.30 -1.44
C THR A 423 -26.63 7.70 -1.57
N ASN A 424 -27.67 8.54 -1.57
CA ASN A 424 -29.08 8.11 -1.60
C ASN A 424 -29.61 7.72 -3.00
N GLU A 425 -28.75 7.25 -3.91
CA GLU A 425 -29.12 6.88 -5.29
C GLU A 425 -28.70 5.46 -5.64
N ALA A 426 -29.35 4.82 -6.61
CA ALA A 426 -29.00 3.49 -7.12
C ALA A 426 -28.49 3.56 -8.57
N PRO A 427 -27.33 2.96 -8.92
CA PRO A 427 -26.39 2.31 -8.00
C PRO A 427 -25.70 3.33 -7.07
N GLY A 428 -25.55 2.96 -5.81
CA GLY A 428 -25.05 3.83 -4.75
C GLY A 428 -23.54 3.81 -4.62
N TRP A 429 -23.02 4.83 -3.95
CA TRP A 429 -21.62 4.96 -3.60
C TRP A 429 -21.49 5.10 -2.09
N TYR A 430 -20.53 4.38 -1.53
CA TYR A 430 -20.18 4.44 -0.12
C TYR A 430 -18.83 5.13 0.04
N GLU A 431 -18.71 6.03 0.99
CA GLU A 431 -17.40 6.49 1.46
C GLU A 431 -17.05 5.67 2.70
N GLY A 432 -15.81 5.21 2.79
CA GLY A 432 -15.36 4.47 3.94
C GLY A 432 -13.85 4.48 4.09
N VAL A 433 -13.40 3.90 5.20
CA VAL A 433 -11.99 3.72 5.53
C VAL A 433 -11.66 2.24 5.51
N ARG A 434 -10.75 1.84 4.62
CA ARG A 434 -10.27 0.46 4.54
C ARG A 434 -9.51 0.11 5.80
N LEU A 435 -9.82 -1.04 6.41
CA LEU A 435 -9.21 -1.42 7.68
C LEU A 435 -7.76 -1.90 7.57
N SER A 436 -7.35 -2.39 6.40
CA SER A 436 -6.00 -2.95 6.19
C SER A 436 -4.90 -1.88 6.24
N ASP A 437 -5.18 -0.68 5.75
CA ASP A 437 -4.20 0.39 5.60
C ASP A 437 -4.70 1.78 6.04
N GLY A 438 -5.97 1.91 6.43
CA GLY A 438 -6.58 3.17 6.84
C GLY A 438 -6.90 4.12 5.69
N GLN A 439 -6.80 3.70 4.42
CA GLN A 439 -7.12 4.57 3.28
C GLN A 439 -8.61 4.91 3.24
N LYS A 440 -8.90 6.20 3.09
CA LYS A 440 -10.26 6.73 2.94
C LYS A 440 -10.56 6.96 1.46
N GLY A 441 -11.77 6.61 1.02
CA GLY A 441 -12.25 7.00 -0.30
C GLY A 441 -13.64 6.43 -0.62
N TRP A 442 -14.12 6.73 -1.82
CA TRP A 442 -15.41 6.30 -2.33
C TRP A 442 -15.34 4.98 -3.11
N PHE A 443 -16.32 4.11 -2.95
CA PHE A 443 -16.44 2.87 -3.70
C PHE A 443 -17.90 2.55 -4.01
N PRO A 444 -18.19 1.75 -5.05
CA PRO A 444 -19.56 1.39 -5.39
C PRO A 444 -20.15 0.45 -4.34
N ASP A 445 -21.44 0.62 -4.04
CA ASP A 445 -22.19 -0.31 -3.17
C ASP A 445 -22.21 -1.74 -3.74
N THR A 446 -22.24 -1.87 -5.07
CA THR A 446 -22.22 -3.15 -5.79
C THR A 446 -20.96 -4.01 -5.55
N ASN A 447 -19.89 -3.46 -4.98
CA ASN A 447 -18.62 -4.16 -4.74
C ASN A 447 -18.46 -4.72 -3.32
N VAL A 448 -19.41 -4.44 -2.42
CA VAL A 448 -19.35 -4.84 -1.02
C VAL A 448 -20.63 -5.56 -0.58
N ILE A 449 -20.48 -6.46 0.40
CA ILE A 449 -21.61 -7.13 1.05
C ILE A 449 -21.75 -6.57 2.46
N GLU A 450 -22.96 -6.25 2.89
CA GLU A 450 -23.19 -5.90 4.30
C GLU A 450 -23.15 -7.15 5.18
N ILE A 451 -22.35 -7.13 6.24
CA ILE A 451 -22.35 -8.22 7.23
C ILE A 451 -23.66 -8.14 8.02
N THR A 452 -24.60 -9.03 7.70
CA THR A 452 -25.90 -9.12 8.39
C THR A 452 -25.84 -9.86 9.74
N ASN A 453 -24.75 -10.61 10.02
CA ASN A 453 -24.64 -11.44 11.23
C ASN A 453 -23.98 -10.71 12.42
N GLU A 454 -24.79 -10.41 13.45
CA GLU A 454 -24.41 -9.67 14.65
C GLU A 454 -23.36 -10.37 15.53
N HIS A 455 -23.36 -11.70 15.61
CA HIS A 455 -22.42 -12.45 16.46
C HIS A 455 -20.98 -12.39 15.93
N VAL A 456 -20.83 -12.43 14.60
CA VAL A 456 -19.53 -12.28 13.93
C VAL A 456 -19.00 -10.85 14.10
N ARG A 457 -19.90 -9.85 14.03
CA ARG A 457 -19.58 -8.44 14.32
C ARG A 457 -19.00 -8.29 15.73
N ARG A 458 -19.67 -8.84 16.75
CA ARG A 458 -19.23 -8.73 18.17
C ARG A 458 -17.91 -9.46 18.46
N ARG A 459 -17.66 -10.64 17.86
CA ARG A 459 -16.41 -11.39 18.08
C ARG A 459 -15.20 -10.67 17.49
N ASN A 460 -15.30 -10.21 16.25
CA ASN A 460 -14.22 -9.49 15.57
C ASN A 460 -13.92 -8.15 16.29
N VAL A 461 -14.95 -7.46 16.78
CA VAL A 461 -14.79 -6.25 17.58
C VAL A 461 -14.07 -6.53 18.90
N LYS A 462 -14.41 -7.61 19.62
CA LYS A 462 -13.81 -7.96 20.92
C LYS A 462 -12.33 -8.36 20.80
N GLU A 463 -11.98 -9.19 19.82
CA GLU A 463 -10.58 -9.57 19.56
C GLU A 463 -9.74 -8.35 19.12
N ARG A 464 -10.31 -7.47 18.28
CA ARG A 464 -9.65 -6.21 17.88
C ARG A 464 -9.48 -5.25 19.06
N TYR A 465 -10.48 -5.13 19.93
CA TYR A 465 -10.40 -4.28 21.12
C TYR A 465 -9.28 -4.73 22.05
N ARG A 466 -9.10 -6.05 22.24
CA ARG A 466 -7.99 -6.61 23.03
C ARG A 466 -6.62 -6.25 22.43
N VAL A 467 -6.42 -6.50 21.14
CA VAL A 467 -5.15 -6.18 20.44
C VAL A 467 -4.88 -4.67 20.45
N SER A 468 -5.91 -3.86 20.24
CA SER A 468 -5.81 -2.39 20.24
C SER A 468 -5.47 -1.85 21.63
N GLN A 469 -6.13 -2.33 22.70
CA GLN A 469 -5.82 -1.91 24.07
C GLN A 469 -4.38 -2.27 24.48
N ALA A 470 -3.92 -3.48 24.17
CA ALA A 470 -2.55 -3.90 24.43
C ALA A 470 -1.52 -3.00 23.71
N THR A 471 -1.85 -2.54 22.50
CA THR A 471 -1.01 -1.61 21.72
C THR A 471 -1.08 -0.17 22.27
N MET A 472 -2.24 0.27 22.74
CA MET A 472 -2.45 1.62 23.29
C MET A 472 -1.79 1.82 24.66
N MET A 473 -1.80 0.82 25.54
CA MET A 473 -1.11 0.88 26.83
C MET A 473 0.39 1.14 26.68
N VAL A 474 1.02 0.61 25.63
CA VAL A 474 2.43 0.86 25.30
C VAL A 474 2.65 2.29 24.78
N LYS A 475 1.67 2.90 24.09
CA LYS A 475 1.76 4.30 23.64
C LYS A 475 1.62 5.30 24.80
N CYS A 476 0.72 5.04 25.76
CA CYS A 476 0.55 5.89 26.95
C CYS A 476 1.72 5.82 27.94
N GLY A 477 2.46 4.71 27.98
CA GLY A 477 3.64 4.57 28.84
C GLY A 477 4.84 5.48 28.50
N LYS A 478 4.79 6.21 27.38
CA LYS A 478 5.83 7.19 26.98
C LYS A 478 5.53 8.64 27.40
N ALA A 479 4.45 8.89 28.14
CA ALA A 479 4.02 10.22 28.57
C ALA A 479 4.14 10.45 30.09
N ARG A 480 5.01 9.71 30.79
CA ARG A 480 5.38 9.98 32.18
C ARG A 480 6.88 10.09 32.34
#